data_AF-M4F0Y4-F1
#
_entry.id   AF-M4F0Y4-F1
#
_cell.length_a   1.000
_cell.length_b   1.000
_cell.length_c   1.000
_cell.angle_alpha   90.00
_cell.angle_beta   90.00
_cell.angle_gamma   90.00
#
_symmetry.space_group_name_H-M   'P 1'
#
loop_
_entity.id
_entity.type
_entity.pdbx_description
1 polymer ?
#
loop_
_entity_poly.entity_id
_entity_poly.type
_entity_poly.pdbx_seq_one_letter_code
_entity_poly.pdbx_strand_id
1 'polypeptide(L)'
;MSTAAASPSLSLLKSTGAVASSAATRARATLLPISSKSKSISTRPLGFSAVLDSRFTVHVASKVQSFRGKGTRGVVSMAKKSVGDLTSADLKGKKVFVRADLNVPLDDNQTITDDTRIRAAIPTIKYLIDNGAKVILSTHLGRPKGVTPKFSLAPLVPRLSELLGIEVKKADDCIGPEVESLVGSLPEGGVLLLENVRFYKEEEKNDPEFAKKLASLADLYVNDAFGTAHRAHASTEGVTKFLKPSVAGFLLQKELDYLVGAVSSPKRPFAAIVGGSKVSSKIGVIESLLEKCDILLLGGGMIFTFYKAQGLSVGSSLVEEDKLELATSLLAKAKAKGVSLLLPTDVVVADKFAPDANSKVSLYLSHLAIALKMSL
;
A
#
# COMPACT_ATOMS: atom_id res chain seq x y z
N MET A 1 -19.81 38.97 39.52
CA MET A 1 -20.23 38.09 38.40
C MET A 1 -19.06 38.05 37.42
N SER A 2 -18.16 37.09 37.57
CA SER A 2 -18.07 35.81 36.82
C SER A 2 -17.51 36.04 35.41
N THR A 3 -16.46 35.40 34.90
CA THR A 3 -15.44 34.43 35.40
C THR A 3 -14.49 34.18 34.23
N ALA A 4 -13.19 34.11 34.50
CA ALA A 4 -12.19 33.55 33.59
C ALA A 4 -12.15 32.01 33.76
N ALA A 5 -11.86 31.27 32.68
CA ALA A 5 -11.68 29.82 32.72
C ALA A 5 -10.24 29.46 32.29
N ALA A 6 -9.55 28.76 33.18
CA ALA A 6 -8.22 28.17 33.00
C ALA A 6 -8.33 26.65 32.74
N SER A 7 -7.28 26.11 32.13
CA SER A 7 -7.04 24.72 31.74
C SER A 7 -7.13 23.68 32.88
N PRO A 8 -7.33 22.39 32.58
CA PRO A 8 -6.99 21.32 33.51
C PRO A 8 -5.75 20.52 33.04
N SER A 9 -4.72 20.52 33.88
CA SER A 9 -3.74 19.44 34.03
C SER A 9 -4.25 18.48 35.11
N LEU A 10 -4.09 17.16 34.96
CA LEU A 10 -4.37 16.23 36.06
C LEU A 10 -3.36 15.08 36.12
N SER A 11 -2.76 14.99 37.30
CA SER A 11 -1.84 13.97 37.81
C SER A 11 -2.61 12.75 38.32
N LEU A 12 -2.06 11.55 38.14
CA LEU A 12 -2.53 10.34 38.81
C LEU A 12 -1.66 10.00 40.02
N LEU A 13 -2.32 9.85 41.17
CA LEU A 13 -1.74 9.39 42.44
C LEU A 13 -1.40 7.89 42.42
N LYS A 14 -0.34 7.56 43.16
CA LYS A 14 0.03 6.21 43.63
C LYS A 14 -0.92 5.76 44.74
N SER A 15 -1.19 4.46 44.82
CA SER A 15 -1.58 3.79 46.06
C SER A 15 -0.76 2.52 46.28
N THR A 16 -0.35 2.36 47.53
CA THR A 16 0.46 1.28 48.11
C THR A 16 -0.41 0.16 48.66
N GLY A 17 0.05 -1.09 48.59
CA GLY A 17 -0.51 -2.22 49.33
C GLY A 17 0.42 -3.45 49.23
N ALA A 18 0.84 -3.97 50.38
CA ALA A 18 1.99 -4.85 50.56
C ALA A 18 1.66 -6.35 50.61
N VAL A 19 2.60 -7.15 50.08
CA VAL A 19 3.14 -8.46 50.55
C VAL A 19 2.18 -9.60 50.93
N ALA A 20 2.32 -10.74 50.21
CA ALA A 20 2.45 -12.07 50.81
C ALA A 20 3.19 -13.03 49.86
N SER A 21 4.16 -13.76 50.41
CA SER A 21 5.04 -14.72 49.75
C SER A 21 4.39 -16.10 49.62
N SER A 22 4.74 -16.85 48.58
CA SER A 22 5.03 -18.29 48.73
C SER A 22 5.92 -18.77 47.58
N ALA A 23 6.98 -19.47 47.96
CA ALA A 23 7.94 -20.11 47.08
C ALA A 23 7.48 -21.54 46.79
N ALA A 24 7.62 -22.01 45.54
CA ALA A 24 7.82 -23.42 45.26
C ALA A 24 8.40 -23.66 43.85
N THR A 25 9.70 -24.01 43.86
CA THR A 25 10.24 -25.20 43.17
C THR A 25 10.41 -25.21 41.65
N ARG A 26 11.68 -25.04 41.25
CA ARG A 26 12.30 -25.56 40.03
C ARG A 26 12.01 -27.05 39.84
N ALA A 27 11.58 -27.44 38.64
CA ALA A 27 11.84 -28.78 38.11
C ALA A 27 12.57 -28.66 36.76
N ARG A 28 13.80 -29.13 36.78
CA ARG A 28 14.71 -29.33 35.65
C ARG A 28 14.46 -30.74 35.13
N ALA A 29 14.16 -30.92 33.85
CA ALA A 29 14.15 -32.24 33.23
C ALA A 29 15.02 -32.22 31.98
N THR A 30 15.98 -33.13 31.99
CA THR A 30 17.10 -33.30 31.08
C THR A 30 16.69 -34.16 29.88
N LEU A 31 17.38 -33.93 28.76
CA LEU A 31 17.37 -34.71 27.51
C LEU A 31 17.54 -36.22 27.70
N LEU A 32 17.01 -37.02 26.76
CA LEU A 32 17.75 -37.97 25.89
C LEU A 32 16.78 -38.71 24.92
N PRO A 33 17.28 -39.42 23.86
CA PRO A 33 16.79 -39.29 22.49
C PRO A 33 16.01 -40.51 21.98
N ILE A 34 15.25 -40.35 20.87
CA ILE A 34 14.79 -41.49 20.08
C ILE A 34 15.03 -41.25 18.58
N SER A 35 15.58 -42.30 17.99
CA SER A 35 16.11 -42.47 16.64
C SER A 35 15.04 -42.85 15.60
N SER A 36 15.32 -42.48 14.35
CA SER A 36 14.99 -43.14 13.07
C SER A 36 13.53 -43.25 12.61
N LYS A 37 13.22 -42.63 11.45
CA LYS A 37 13.22 -43.33 10.15
C LYS A 37 12.94 -42.36 9.01
N SER A 38 13.86 -42.34 8.04
CA SER A 38 13.73 -41.64 6.77
C SER A 38 12.69 -42.31 5.86
N LYS A 39 11.86 -41.49 5.20
CA LYS A 39 11.28 -41.84 3.90
C LYS A 39 11.57 -40.71 2.92
N SER A 40 12.41 -41.03 1.96
CA SER A 40 12.79 -40.21 0.81
C SER A 40 11.59 -40.02 -0.12
N ILE A 41 11.27 -38.76 -0.45
CA ILE A 41 10.46 -38.43 -1.61
C ILE A 41 11.39 -37.74 -2.61
N SER A 42 11.49 -38.39 -3.78
CA SER A 42 12.30 -38.02 -4.92
C SER A 42 11.81 -36.71 -5.57
N THR A 43 12.64 -35.67 -5.53
CA THR A 43 12.54 -34.50 -6.42
C THR A 43 13.65 -34.58 -7.46
N ARG A 44 13.28 -34.67 -8.75
CA ARG A 44 14.20 -34.56 -9.88
C ARG A 44 14.62 -33.09 -10.04
N PRO A 45 15.91 -32.74 -10.08
CA PRO A 45 16.33 -31.40 -10.47
C PRO A 45 16.56 -31.37 -11.98
N LEU A 46 15.84 -30.51 -12.69
CA LEU A 46 16.25 -30.06 -14.03
C LEU A 46 17.29 -28.97 -13.83
N GLY A 47 18.54 -29.32 -14.10
CA GLY A 47 19.65 -28.37 -14.11
C GLY A 47 19.57 -27.44 -15.32
N PHE A 48 19.83 -26.17 -15.10
CA PHE A 48 20.44 -25.31 -16.12
C PHE A 48 21.68 -24.68 -15.52
N SER A 49 22.81 -25.09 -16.08
CA SER A 49 24.14 -24.59 -15.76
C SER A 49 24.26 -23.13 -16.16
N ALA A 50 24.89 -22.35 -15.28
CA ALA A 50 25.33 -20.99 -15.56
C ALA A 50 26.32 -21.00 -16.72
N VAL A 51 26.03 -20.21 -17.76
CA VAL A 51 27.03 -19.68 -18.68
C VAL A 51 27.00 -18.17 -18.49
N LEU A 52 28.07 -17.64 -17.91
CA LEU A 52 28.34 -16.21 -17.87
C LEU A 52 28.54 -15.73 -19.32
N ASP A 53 27.63 -14.89 -19.80
CA ASP A 53 27.88 -14.09 -21.00
C ASP A 53 28.27 -12.67 -20.57
N SER A 54 29.55 -12.35 -20.79
CA SER A 54 30.24 -11.13 -20.36
C SER A 54 29.92 -9.91 -21.22
N ARG A 55 28.66 -9.74 -21.66
CA ARG A 55 28.22 -8.63 -22.53
C ARG A 55 27.13 -7.74 -21.94
N PHE A 56 26.90 -7.80 -20.61
CA PHE A 56 25.90 -6.97 -19.92
C PHE A 56 26.47 -5.81 -19.08
N THR A 57 27.78 -5.56 -19.14
CA THR A 57 28.44 -4.57 -18.26
C THR A 57 28.82 -3.25 -18.93
N VAL A 58 28.40 -2.98 -20.16
CA VAL A 58 28.69 -1.69 -20.82
C VAL A 58 27.45 -1.25 -21.58
N HIS A 59 26.56 -0.50 -20.94
CA HIS A 59 25.63 0.45 -21.60
C HIS A 59 24.97 1.40 -20.56
N VAL A 60 25.75 1.91 -19.60
CA VAL A 60 25.40 3.10 -18.81
C VAL A 60 26.52 4.13 -18.97
N ALA A 61 26.63 4.67 -20.17
CA ALA A 61 27.24 5.96 -20.47
C ALA A 61 27.07 6.24 -21.98
N SER A 62 26.78 7.49 -22.32
CA SER A 62 26.66 8.06 -23.67
C SER A 62 25.28 7.96 -24.36
N LYS A 63 24.43 8.96 -24.08
CA LYS A 63 23.75 9.71 -25.14
C LYS A 63 23.30 11.08 -24.64
N VAL A 64 24.27 11.96 -24.46
CA VAL A 64 24.05 13.41 -24.58
C VAL A 64 24.65 13.81 -25.91
N GLN A 65 23.81 14.07 -26.91
CA GLN A 65 24.00 15.19 -27.85
C GLN A 65 22.86 15.31 -28.88
N SER A 66 22.39 16.56 -28.98
CA SER A 66 21.82 17.23 -30.15
C SER A 66 20.49 16.75 -30.72
N PHE A 67 19.39 17.33 -30.20
CA PHE A 67 18.22 17.63 -31.03
C PHE A 67 17.86 19.12 -30.86
N ARG A 68 18.04 19.86 -31.96
CA ARG A 68 17.63 21.25 -32.11
C ARG A 68 16.32 21.24 -32.89
N GLY A 69 15.19 21.29 -32.19
CA GLY A 69 13.85 21.35 -32.77
C GLY A 69 12.87 21.98 -31.79
N LYS A 70 12.19 23.07 -32.22
CA LYS A 70 11.11 23.70 -31.45
C LYS A 70 9.86 22.81 -31.50
N GLY A 71 9.44 22.30 -30.35
CA GLY A 71 8.17 21.58 -30.21
C GLY A 71 8.02 20.99 -28.81
N THR A 72 6.98 21.46 -28.10
CA THR A 72 6.41 20.94 -26.84
C THR A 72 7.38 20.40 -25.78
N ARG A 73 7.51 21.14 -24.67
CA ARG A 73 8.11 20.67 -23.41
C ARG A 73 7.39 19.41 -22.92
N GLY A 74 7.83 18.24 -23.37
CA GLY A 74 7.61 17.00 -22.68
C GLY A 74 8.26 17.15 -21.31
N VAL A 75 7.45 17.17 -20.26
CA VAL A 75 7.95 17.06 -18.89
C VAL A 75 8.60 15.69 -18.81
N VAL A 76 9.92 15.64 -18.99
CA VAL A 76 10.72 14.47 -18.60
C VAL A 76 10.42 14.30 -17.12
N SER A 77 9.62 13.30 -16.77
CA SER A 77 9.31 13.02 -15.37
C SER A 77 10.63 12.63 -14.72
N MET A 78 11.25 13.58 -14.00
CA MET A 78 12.40 13.28 -13.16
C MET A 78 11.98 12.13 -12.24
N ALA A 79 12.69 11.01 -12.32
CA ALA A 79 12.53 9.92 -11.36
C ALA A 79 12.60 10.53 -9.96
N LYS A 80 11.59 10.24 -9.13
CA LYS A 80 11.59 10.72 -7.75
C LYS A 80 12.77 10.08 -7.03
N LYS A 81 13.53 10.87 -6.27
CA LYS A 81 14.59 10.32 -5.42
C LYS A 81 13.98 9.32 -4.43
N SER A 82 14.69 8.23 -4.20
CA SER A 82 14.37 7.19 -3.23
C SER A 82 15.32 7.25 -2.03
N VAL A 83 14.95 6.58 -0.95
CA VAL A 83 15.80 6.36 0.22
C VAL A 83 17.10 5.64 -0.18
N GLY A 84 17.07 4.79 -1.22
CA GLY A 84 18.27 4.14 -1.77
C GLY A 84 19.25 5.09 -2.46
N ASP A 85 18.84 6.32 -2.79
CA ASP A 85 19.74 7.36 -3.32
C ASP A 85 20.47 8.13 -2.21
N LEU A 86 20.14 7.89 -0.94
CA LEU A 86 20.79 8.50 0.22
C LEU A 86 21.93 7.61 0.71
N THR A 87 23.10 8.20 0.91
CA THR A 87 24.27 7.50 1.43
C THR A 87 24.19 7.33 2.95
N SER A 88 25.03 6.46 3.52
CA SER A 88 25.13 6.32 4.98
C SER A 88 25.50 7.64 5.66
N ALA A 89 26.30 8.49 5.00
CA ALA A 89 26.66 9.81 5.54
C ALA A 89 25.47 10.77 5.57
N ASP A 90 24.51 10.63 4.65
CA ASP A 90 23.29 11.43 4.63
C ASP A 90 22.30 11.03 5.74
N LEU A 91 22.40 9.79 6.26
CA LEU A 91 21.44 9.19 7.17
C LEU A 91 21.93 9.05 8.61
N LYS A 92 23.23 8.82 8.82
CA LYS A 92 23.78 8.53 10.15
C LYS A 92 23.50 9.67 11.14
N GLY A 93 22.89 9.31 12.26
CA GLY A 93 22.52 10.25 13.33
C GLY A 93 21.34 11.16 13.00
N LYS A 94 20.81 11.15 11.76
CA LYS A 94 19.68 11.99 11.35
C LYS A 94 18.36 11.44 11.87
N LYS A 95 17.49 12.35 12.25
CA LYS A 95 16.09 12.06 12.57
C LYS A 95 15.29 12.01 11.28
N VAL A 96 14.68 10.88 11.00
CA VAL A 96 13.97 10.64 9.73
C VAL A 96 12.49 10.47 10.01
N PHE A 97 11.67 11.41 9.53
CA PHE A 97 10.22 11.26 9.55
C PHE A 97 9.80 10.33 8.42
N VAL A 98 9.29 9.15 8.77
CA VAL A 98 8.85 8.13 7.81
C VAL A 98 7.33 8.03 7.86
N ARG A 99 6.68 8.41 6.75
CA ARG A 99 5.26 8.17 6.56
C ARG A 99 5.05 6.78 5.95
N ALA A 100 4.54 5.83 6.75
CA ALA A 100 4.26 4.45 6.30
C ALA A 100 2.75 4.16 6.29
N ASP A 101 2.28 3.26 5.41
CA ASP A 101 0.92 2.73 5.48
C ASP A 101 0.90 1.51 6.39
N LEU A 102 0.58 1.72 7.67
CA LEU A 102 0.40 0.64 8.66
C LEU A 102 -1.07 0.49 9.06
N ASN A 103 -2.00 0.92 8.21
CA ASN A 103 -3.43 0.77 8.47
C ASN A 103 -3.85 -0.69 8.21
N VAL A 104 -3.71 -1.54 9.23
CA VAL A 104 -3.99 -2.98 9.21
C VAL A 104 -5.38 -3.30 9.79
N PRO A 105 -6.02 -4.39 9.34
CA PRO A 105 -7.24 -4.88 10.00
C PRO A 105 -6.91 -5.46 11.39
N LEU A 106 -7.72 -5.06 12.37
CA LEU A 106 -7.69 -5.58 13.73
C LEU A 106 -9.00 -6.30 14.03
N ASP A 107 -8.94 -7.40 14.77
CA ASP A 107 -10.12 -8.07 15.32
C ASP A 107 -10.64 -7.35 16.59
N ASP A 108 -11.71 -7.88 17.18
CA ASP A 108 -12.34 -7.32 18.38
C ASP A 108 -11.40 -7.29 19.61
N ASN A 109 -10.35 -8.12 19.61
CA ASN A 109 -9.33 -8.18 20.65
C ASN A 109 -8.10 -7.30 20.35
N GLN A 110 -8.19 -6.43 19.33
CA GLN A 110 -7.08 -5.63 18.80
C GLN A 110 -5.90 -6.46 18.27
N THR A 111 -6.14 -7.70 17.86
CA THR A 111 -5.11 -8.54 17.24
C THR A 111 -5.07 -8.28 15.74
N ILE A 112 -3.86 -8.17 15.19
CA ILE A 112 -3.65 -7.97 13.74
C ILE A 112 -4.05 -9.24 13.00
N THR A 113 -5.01 -9.13 12.07
CA THR A 113 -5.48 -10.26 11.24
C THR A 113 -4.76 -10.37 9.90
N ASP A 114 -4.20 -9.25 9.41
CA ASP A 114 -3.32 -9.20 8.23
C ASP A 114 -2.25 -8.11 8.43
N ASP A 115 -1.00 -8.53 8.52
CA ASP A 115 0.18 -7.69 8.73
C ASP A 115 0.96 -7.41 7.42
N THR A 116 0.38 -7.68 6.25
CA THR A 116 1.02 -7.47 4.94
C THR A 116 1.56 -6.05 4.77
N ARG A 117 0.79 -5.05 5.23
CA ARG A 117 1.19 -3.64 5.21
C ARG A 117 2.39 -3.33 6.10
N ILE A 118 2.45 -3.96 7.26
CA ILE A 118 3.60 -3.82 8.17
C ILE A 118 4.85 -4.39 7.50
N ARG A 119 4.78 -5.64 7.00
CA ARG A 119 5.88 -6.29 6.28
C ARG A 119 6.38 -5.46 5.10
N ALA A 120 5.47 -4.81 4.36
CA ALA A 120 5.82 -4.03 3.19
C ALA A 120 6.65 -2.77 3.51
N ALA A 121 6.50 -2.20 4.73
CA ALA A 121 7.29 -1.06 5.19
C ALA A 121 8.67 -1.44 5.77
N ILE A 122 8.85 -2.70 6.18
CA ILE A 122 10.09 -3.18 6.84
C ILE A 122 11.36 -2.90 6.02
N PRO A 123 11.43 -3.12 4.69
CA PRO A 123 12.65 -2.86 3.92
C PRO A 123 13.16 -1.42 4.04
N THR A 124 12.26 -0.44 3.98
CA THR A 124 12.60 0.99 4.12
C THR A 124 13.11 1.28 5.53
N ILE A 125 12.43 0.75 6.55
CA ILE A 125 12.80 0.97 7.95
C ILE A 125 14.16 0.34 8.26
N LYS A 126 14.39 -0.91 7.81
CA LYS A 126 15.66 -1.62 7.98
C LYS A 126 16.83 -0.86 7.34
N TYR A 127 16.65 -0.40 6.11
CA TYR A 127 17.69 0.40 5.44
C TYR A 127 18.06 1.66 6.24
N LEU A 128 17.07 2.36 6.81
CA LEU A 128 17.34 3.55 7.62
C LEU A 128 18.10 3.20 8.91
N ILE A 129 17.67 2.18 9.66
CA ILE A 129 18.34 1.79 10.91
C ILE A 129 19.75 1.24 10.67
N ASP A 130 19.95 0.46 9.60
CA ASP A 130 21.25 -0.12 9.23
C ASP A 130 22.25 0.98 8.83
N ASN A 131 21.76 2.12 8.36
CA ASN A 131 22.55 3.32 8.06
C ASN A 131 22.64 4.32 9.24
N GLY A 132 22.22 3.92 10.45
CA GLY A 132 22.36 4.71 11.67
C GLY A 132 21.37 5.87 11.80
N ALA A 133 20.29 5.88 11.03
CA ALA A 133 19.23 6.88 11.19
C ALA A 133 18.41 6.63 12.47
N LYS A 134 17.79 7.68 12.97
CA LYS A 134 16.82 7.66 14.07
C LYS A 134 15.42 7.75 13.46
N VAL A 135 14.70 6.64 13.41
CA VAL A 135 13.46 6.53 12.64
C VAL A 135 12.25 6.96 13.46
N ILE A 136 11.48 7.92 12.93
CA ILE A 136 10.23 8.41 13.50
C ILE A 136 9.10 7.97 12.56
N LEU A 137 8.42 6.88 12.92
CA LEU A 137 7.32 6.31 12.16
C LEU A 137 6.03 7.09 12.41
N SER A 138 5.37 7.48 11.32
CA SER A 138 4.04 8.07 11.31
C SER A 138 3.12 7.25 10.41
N THR A 139 1.93 6.91 10.92
CA THR A 139 0.89 6.19 10.17
C THR A 139 -0.49 6.70 10.62
N HIS A 140 -1.53 6.25 9.93
CA HIS A 140 -2.90 6.35 10.40
C HIS A 140 -3.46 4.94 10.64
N LEU A 141 -4.50 4.84 11.46
CA LEU A 141 -5.31 3.63 11.60
C LEU A 141 -6.79 4.00 11.55
N GLY A 142 -7.52 3.37 10.63
CA GLY A 142 -8.94 3.62 10.44
C GLY A 142 -9.28 5.08 10.12
N ARG A 143 -10.45 5.50 10.60
CA ARG A 143 -11.03 6.84 10.42
C ARG A 143 -11.61 7.35 11.75
N PRO A 144 -10.77 7.67 12.74
CA PRO A 144 -11.23 8.19 14.02
C PRO A 144 -11.98 9.52 13.84
N LYS A 145 -12.95 9.79 14.73
CA LYS A 145 -13.64 11.10 14.86
C LYS A 145 -13.10 11.91 16.05
N GLY A 146 -11.91 11.57 16.50
CA GLY A 146 -11.28 12.05 17.74
C GLY A 146 -10.40 10.95 18.34
N VAL A 147 -9.71 11.27 19.42
CA VAL A 147 -8.85 10.33 20.14
C VAL A 147 -9.70 9.19 20.71
N THR A 148 -9.33 7.95 20.41
CA THR A 148 -10.02 6.76 20.94
C THR A 148 -9.08 5.56 21.01
N PRO A 149 -9.15 4.74 22.09
CA PRO A 149 -8.33 3.53 22.21
C PRO A 149 -8.47 2.56 21.03
N LYS A 150 -9.66 2.51 20.40
CA LYS A 150 -9.96 1.62 19.27
C LYS A 150 -9.02 1.82 18.07
N PHE A 151 -8.55 3.04 17.86
CA PHE A 151 -7.68 3.40 16.74
C PHE A 151 -6.27 3.79 17.21
N SER A 152 -5.88 3.41 18.42
CA SER A 152 -4.48 3.54 18.88
C SER A 152 -3.58 2.60 18.08
N LEU A 153 -2.33 3.01 17.91
CA LEU A 153 -1.30 2.23 17.24
C LEU A 153 -0.53 1.28 18.16
N ALA A 154 -0.87 1.23 19.46
CA ALA A 154 -0.24 0.33 20.42
C ALA A 154 -0.18 -1.15 19.95
N PRO A 155 -1.23 -1.72 19.34
CA PRO A 155 -1.20 -3.11 18.86
C PRO A 155 -0.14 -3.41 17.79
N LEU A 156 0.38 -2.39 17.10
CA LEU A 156 1.38 -2.57 16.04
C LEU A 156 2.79 -2.76 16.61
N VAL A 157 3.05 -2.29 17.83
CA VAL A 157 4.39 -2.24 18.44
C VAL A 157 5.03 -3.63 18.55
N PRO A 158 4.35 -4.68 19.07
CA PRO A 158 4.96 -6.00 19.18
C PRO A 158 5.35 -6.57 17.81
N ARG A 159 4.47 -6.42 16.81
CA ARG A 159 4.69 -6.96 15.46
C ARG A 159 5.79 -6.22 14.71
N LEU A 160 5.84 -4.90 14.84
CA LEU A 160 6.93 -4.09 14.29
C LEU A 160 8.28 -4.49 14.93
N SER A 161 8.29 -4.64 16.26
CA SER A 161 9.51 -5.01 16.99
C SER A 161 10.03 -6.39 16.58
N GLU A 162 9.13 -7.37 16.45
CA GLU A 162 9.46 -8.71 15.97
C GLU A 162 10.09 -8.69 14.57
N LEU A 163 9.48 -7.97 13.62
CA LEU A 163 9.95 -7.95 12.23
C LEU A 163 11.25 -7.16 12.04
N LEU A 164 11.47 -6.14 12.86
CA LEU A 164 12.68 -5.32 12.86
C LEU A 164 13.83 -5.97 13.65
N GLY A 165 13.53 -6.81 14.64
CA GLY A 165 14.52 -7.42 15.53
C GLY A 165 15.04 -6.45 16.59
N ILE A 166 14.36 -5.32 16.80
CA ILE A 166 14.69 -4.30 17.80
C ILE A 166 13.41 -3.84 18.50
N GLU A 167 13.53 -3.32 19.71
CA GLU A 167 12.40 -2.74 20.42
C GLU A 167 11.94 -1.45 19.74
N VAL A 168 10.68 -1.40 19.32
CA VAL A 168 10.03 -0.18 18.83
C VAL A 168 9.39 0.54 20.01
N LYS A 169 9.82 1.77 20.26
CA LYS A 169 9.15 2.63 21.24
C LYS A 169 7.89 3.23 20.62
N LYS A 170 6.89 3.50 21.44
CA LYS A 170 5.70 4.25 21.03
C LYS A 170 5.58 5.53 21.84
N ALA A 171 5.16 6.61 21.18
CA ALA A 171 4.70 7.82 21.83
C ALA A 171 3.18 7.78 22.04
N ASP A 172 2.69 8.44 23.08
CA ASP A 172 1.25 8.55 23.36
C ASP A 172 0.56 9.63 22.52
N ASP A 173 1.35 10.45 21.82
CA ASP A 173 0.90 11.45 20.86
C ASP A 173 1.81 11.47 19.62
N CYS A 174 1.49 12.31 18.62
CA CYS A 174 2.29 12.54 17.43
C CYS A 174 3.01 13.90 17.41
N ILE A 175 2.67 14.80 18.35
CA ILE A 175 3.28 16.12 18.53
C ILE A 175 3.37 16.48 20.01
N GLY A 176 4.16 17.51 20.33
CA GLY A 176 4.22 18.10 21.68
C GLY A 176 5.48 17.75 22.47
N PRO A 177 5.66 18.34 23.67
CA PRO A 177 6.94 18.31 24.40
C PRO A 177 7.42 16.90 24.76
N GLU A 178 6.50 15.99 25.11
CA GLU A 178 6.85 14.61 25.43
C GLU A 178 7.35 13.85 24.19
N VAL A 179 6.72 14.07 23.04
CA VAL A 179 7.15 13.49 21.75
C VAL A 179 8.53 14.03 21.37
N GLU A 180 8.75 15.33 21.52
CA GLU A 180 10.06 15.97 21.27
C GLU A 180 11.16 15.38 22.15
N SER A 181 10.87 15.12 23.43
CA SER A 181 11.79 14.46 24.37
C SER A 181 12.09 13.02 23.98
N LEU A 182 11.08 12.23 23.59
CA LEU A 182 11.25 10.86 23.11
C LEU A 182 12.09 10.81 21.82
N VAL A 183 11.85 11.73 20.89
CA VAL A 183 12.63 11.86 19.66
C VAL A 183 14.08 12.27 19.96
N GLY A 184 14.29 13.21 20.88
CA GLY A 184 15.63 13.66 21.29
C GLY A 184 16.47 12.55 21.94
N SER A 185 15.82 11.65 22.68
CA SER A 185 16.46 10.51 23.34
C SER A 185 16.56 9.25 22.48
N LEU A 186 16.10 9.28 21.23
CA LEU A 186 16.16 8.14 20.32
C LEU A 186 17.64 7.83 19.95
N PRO A 187 18.16 6.61 20.21
CA PRO A 187 19.51 6.24 19.81
C PRO A 187 19.61 6.08 18.29
N GLU A 188 20.83 6.10 17.76
CA GLU A 188 21.06 5.69 16.36
C GLU A 188 20.56 4.26 16.13
N GLY A 189 19.87 4.03 15.01
CA GLY A 189 19.19 2.76 14.74
C GLY A 189 17.89 2.56 15.53
N GLY A 190 17.52 3.50 16.40
CA GLY A 190 16.27 3.46 17.17
C GLY A 190 15.05 3.78 16.32
N VAL A 191 13.90 3.23 16.72
CA VAL A 191 12.60 3.43 16.06
C VAL A 191 11.57 3.90 17.08
N LEU A 192 10.91 5.01 16.77
CA LEU A 192 9.78 5.56 17.52
C LEU A 192 8.53 5.56 16.64
N LEU A 193 7.46 4.92 17.09
CA LEU A 193 6.13 5.01 16.50
C LEU A 193 5.35 6.14 17.16
N LEU A 194 5.03 7.18 16.40
CA LEU A 194 4.09 8.22 16.81
C LEU A 194 2.68 7.65 16.92
N GLU A 195 1.81 8.29 17.72
CA GLU A 195 0.39 7.93 17.76
C GLU A 195 -0.34 8.31 16.46
N ASN A 196 -1.54 7.77 16.25
CA ASN A 196 -2.35 7.92 15.05
C ASN A 196 -2.55 9.39 14.64
N VAL A 197 -1.95 9.81 13.53
CA VAL A 197 -2.02 11.21 13.06
C VAL A 197 -3.44 11.69 12.79
N ARG A 198 -4.39 10.78 12.52
CA ARG A 198 -5.80 11.14 12.31
C ARG A 198 -6.56 11.43 13.61
N PHE A 199 -5.93 11.30 14.77
CA PHE A 199 -6.48 11.87 16.00
C PHE A 199 -6.56 13.40 15.95
N TYR A 200 -5.76 14.04 15.10
CA TYR A 200 -5.86 15.44 14.76
C TYR A 200 -6.68 15.64 13.48
N LYS A 201 -7.74 16.43 13.56
CA LYS A 201 -8.56 16.80 12.38
C LYS A 201 -7.75 17.62 11.36
N GLU A 202 -6.68 18.25 11.83
CA GLU A 202 -5.70 19.05 11.10
C GLU A 202 -4.96 18.22 10.04
N GLU A 203 -4.77 16.91 10.29
CA GLU A 203 -4.12 15.98 9.36
C GLU A 203 -4.82 15.97 7.99
N GLU A 204 -6.12 15.69 7.98
CA GLU A 204 -6.89 15.55 6.73
C GLU A 204 -7.13 16.89 6.03
N LYS A 205 -7.00 18.00 6.76
CA LYS A 205 -7.09 19.37 6.25
C LYS A 205 -5.78 19.90 5.69
N ASN A 206 -4.69 19.14 5.84
CA ASN A 206 -3.35 19.59 5.49
C ASN A 206 -2.97 20.92 6.15
N ASP A 207 -3.31 21.04 7.43
CA ASP A 207 -3.08 22.27 8.17
C ASP A 207 -1.56 22.58 8.24
N PRO A 208 -1.12 23.78 7.81
CA PRO A 208 0.31 24.12 7.77
C PRO A 208 0.99 24.12 9.14
N GLU A 209 0.29 24.54 10.20
CA GLU A 209 0.86 24.59 11.55
C GLU A 209 1.02 23.19 12.13
N PHE A 210 0.05 22.31 11.89
CA PHE A 210 0.17 20.90 12.25
C PHE A 210 1.30 20.21 11.47
N ALA A 211 1.40 20.43 10.15
CA ALA A 211 2.50 19.93 9.34
C ALA A 211 3.86 20.42 9.83
N LYS A 212 3.97 21.69 10.26
CA LYS A 212 5.19 22.27 10.83
C LYS A 212 5.59 21.60 12.16
N LYS A 213 4.62 21.30 13.02
CA LYS A 213 4.86 20.57 14.30
C LYS A 213 5.32 19.13 14.06
N LEU A 214 4.77 18.43 13.07
CA LEU A 214 5.26 17.11 12.67
C LEU A 214 6.69 17.21 12.11
N ALA A 215 6.94 18.21 11.27
CA ALA A 215 8.23 18.43 10.64
C ALA A 215 9.35 18.79 11.63
N SER A 216 9.05 19.52 12.71
CA SER A 216 10.07 19.91 13.70
C SER A 216 10.71 18.73 14.44
N LEU A 217 10.11 17.53 14.34
CA LEU A 217 10.66 16.31 14.93
C LEU A 217 11.85 15.74 14.14
N ALA A 218 12.02 16.09 12.86
CA ALA A 218 12.95 15.41 11.96
C ALA A 218 13.84 16.36 11.16
N ASP A 219 14.87 15.78 10.55
CA ASP A 219 15.80 16.47 9.65
C ASP A 219 15.43 16.23 8.18
N LEU A 220 14.87 15.05 7.86
CA LEU A 220 14.47 14.67 6.50
C LEU A 220 13.20 13.83 6.49
N TYR A 221 12.61 13.70 5.30
CA TYR A 221 11.32 13.04 5.09
C TYR A 221 11.41 11.87 4.11
N VAL A 222 10.81 10.75 4.50
CA VAL A 222 10.62 9.56 3.64
C VAL A 222 9.12 9.26 3.57
N ASN A 223 8.56 9.25 2.35
CA ASN A 223 7.19 8.79 2.13
C ASN A 223 7.20 7.36 1.58
N ASP A 224 6.71 6.41 2.37
CA ASP A 224 6.57 5.01 2.01
C ASP A 224 5.09 4.55 2.02
N ALA A 225 4.15 5.50 1.95
CA ALA A 225 2.71 5.26 2.07
C ALA A 225 1.96 5.62 0.77
N PHE A 226 2.22 4.87 -0.31
CA PHE A 226 1.59 5.10 -1.63
C PHE A 226 0.06 5.20 -1.55
N GLY A 227 -0.57 4.32 -0.77
CA GLY A 227 -2.03 4.28 -0.58
C GLY A 227 -2.63 5.59 -0.03
N THR A 228 -1.83 6.45 0.60
CA THR A 228 -2.28 7.77 1.10
C THR A 228 -1.77 8.95 0.28
N ALA A 229 -0.81 8.74 -0.62
CA ALA A 229 -0.15 9.81 -1.39
C ALA A 229 -1.08 10.52 -2.40
N HIS A 230 -2.25 9.95 -2.70
CA HIS A 230 -3.27 10.57 -3.55
C HIS A 230 -4.06 11.69 -2.84
N ARG A 231 -3.84 11.90 -1.53
CA ARG A 231 -4.49 12.95 -0.74
C ARG A 231 -3.43 13.93 -0.23
N ALA A 232 -3.74 15.21 -0.29
CA ALA A 232 -2.93 16.23 0.36
C ALA A 232 -3.29 16.26 1.85
N HIS A 233 -2.61 15.45 2.66
CA HIS A 233 -2.69 15.52 4.13
C HIS A 233 -1.37 16.05 4.72
N ALA A 234 -1.41 16.53 5.97
CA ALA A 234 -0.25 17.12 6.63
C ALA A 234 0.96 16.17 6.66
N SER A 235 0.78 14.92 7.09
CA SER A 235 1.85 13.90 7.16
C SER A 235 2.34 13.36 5.80
N THR A 236 1.63 13.66 4.71
CA THR A 236 1.92 13.13 3.36
C THR A 236 2.44 14.20 2.38
N GLU A 237 1.94 15.44 2.50
CA GLU A 237 2.23 16.56 1.61
C GLU A 237 2.76 17.76 2.40
N GLY A 238 2.05 18.18 3.46
CA GLY A 238 2.38 19.38 4.22
C GLY A 238 3.80 19.37 4.80
N VAL A 239 4.21 18.26 5.42
CA VAL A 239 5.56 18.09 6.01
C VAL A 239 6.68 18.29 4.99
N THR A 240 6.43 18.02 3.70
CA THR A 240 7.44 18.16 2.64
C THR A 240 7.82 19.61 2.35
N LYS A 241 7.03 20.58 2.83
CA LYS A 241 7.33 22.02 2.73
C LYS A 241 8.41 22.45 3.71
N PHE A 242 8.60 21.68 4.79
CA PHE A 242 9.51 22.00 5.89
C PHE A 242 10.72 21.06 5.95
N LEU A 243 10.55 19.79 5.55
CA LEU A 243 11.62 18.79 5.57
C LEU A 243 12.28 18.61 4.20
N LYS A 244 13.60 18.70 4.16
CA LYS A 244 14.42 18.42 2.96
C LYS A 244 15.67 17.62 3.36
N PRO A 245 16.06 16.58 2.60
CA PRO A 245 15.38 16.07 1.40
C PRO A 245 14.04 15.38 1.72
N SER A 246 13.16 15.33 0.71
CA SER A 246 11.92 14.54 0.73
C SER A 246 12.07 13.45 -0.33
N VAL A 247 12.10 12.18 0.08
CA VAL A 247 12.34 11.03 -0.81
C VAL A 247 11.25 9.97 -0.68
N ALA A 248 11.14 9.11 -1.69
CA ALA A 248 10.31 7.90 -1.64
C ALA A 248 10.98 6.83 -0.76
N GLY A 249 10.20 6.07 0.01
CA GLY A 249 10.66 4.77 0.51
C GLY A 249 10.58 3.71 -0.59
N PHE A 250 11.05 2.49 -0.30
CA PHE A 250 11.12 1.43 -1.31
C PHE A 250 9.74 0.94 -1.78
N LEU A 251 8.72 0.94 -0.92
CA LEU A 251 7.35 0.58 -1.31
C LEU A 251 6.82 1.64 -2.28
N LEU A 252 6.91 2.92 -1.91
CA LEU A 252 6.42 3.99 -2.77
C LEU A 252 7.20 4.06 -4.09
N GLN A 253 8.52 3.85 -4.06
CA GLN A 253 9.33 3.73 -5.27
C GLN A 253 8.83 2.59 -6.17
N LYS A 254 8.66 1.39 -5.62
CA LYS A 254 8.19 0.23 -6.38
C LYS A 254 6.82 0.46 -7.03
N GLU A 255 5.90 1.11 -6.32
CA GLU A 255 4.58 1.47 -6.85
C GLU A 255 4.70 2.48 -8.00
N LEU A 256 5.56 3.50 -7.86
CA LEU A 256 5.83 4.46 -8.93
C LEU A 256 6.48 3.79 -10.15
N ASP A 257 7.48 2.94 -9.94
CA ASP A 257 8.18 2.23 -11.02
C ASP A 257 7.23 1.30 -11.77
N TYR A 258 6.37 0.58 -11.05
CA TYR A 258 5.36 -0.29 -11.65
C TYR A 258 4.34 0.52 -12.46
N LEU A 259 3.80 1.60 -11.89
CA LEU A 259 2.81 2.42 -12.58
C LEU A 259 3.40 3.14 -13.79
N VAL A 260 4.58 3.76 -13.67
CA VAL A 260 5.24 4.44 -14.79
C VAL A 260 5.60 3.42 -15.87
N GLY A 261 6.16 2.27 -15.50
CA GLY A 261 6.50 1.20 -16.45
C GLY A 261 5.28 0.63 -17.17
N ALA A 262 4.23 0.27 -16.43
CA ALA A 262 3.03 -0.34 -16.98
C ALA A 262 2.14 0.64 -17.76
N VAL A 263 2.19 1.94 -17.47
CA VAL A 263 1.21 2.91 -17.98
C VAL A 263 1.85 3.94 -18.93
N SER A 264 3.14 4.24 -18.83
CA SER A 264 3.79 5.23 -19.71
C SER A 264 4.52 4.59 -20.89
N SER A 265 5.09 3.40 -20.71
CA SER A 265 5.80 2.67 -21.78
C SER A 265 5.68 1.16 -21.60
N PRO A 266 4.45 0.60 -21.69
CA PRO A 266 4.24 -0.82 -21.45
C PRO A 266 4.94 -1.68 -22.50
N LYS A 267 5.42 -2.84 -22.07
CA LYS A 267 5.78 -3.92 -23.00
C LYS A 267 4.52 -4.42 -23.69
N ARG A 268 4.57 -4.61 -25.00
CA ARG A 268 3.44 -5.08 -25.81
C ARG A 268 3.58 -6.56 -26.18
N PRO A 269 2.47 -7.32 -26.28
CA PRO A 269 1.08 -6.87 -26.07
C PRO A 269 0.78 -6.56 -24.60
N PHE A 270 0.18 -5.38 -24.36
CA PHE A 270 -0.21 -4.93 -23.03
C PHE A 270 -1.68 -5.27 -22.81
N ALA A 271 -1.92 -6.24 -21.93
CA ALA A 271 -3.26 -6.62 -21.50
C ALA A 271 -3.58 -6.02 -20.12
N ALA A 272 -4.78 -5.47 -19.98
CA ALA A 272 -5.31 -5.00 -18.70
C ALA A 272 -6.57 -5.79 -18.33
N ILE A 273 -6.69 -6.20 -17.06
CA ILE A 273 -7.85 -6.90 -16.53
C ILE A 273 -8.54 -5.97 -15.52
N VAL A 274 -9.79 -5.60 -15.79
CA VAL A 274 -10.58 -4.72 -14.93
C VAL A 274 -11.81 -5.46 -14.43
N GLY A 275 -11.85 -5.68 -13.12
CA GLY A 275 -13.00 -6.26 -12.43
C GLY A 275 -13.76 -5.27 -11.58
N GLY A 276 -14.91 -5.70 -11.09
CA GLY A 276 -15.72 -4.97 -10.12
C GLY A 276 -17.20 -5.25 -10.28
N SER A 277 -18.01 -4.76 -9.34
CA SER A 277 -19.47 -4.86 -9.42
C SER A 277 -20.09 -3.73 -10.24
N LYS A 278 -19.47 -2.54 -10.30
CA LYS A 278 -20.04 -1.34 -10.92
C LYS A 278 -19.10 -0.74 -11.95
N VAL A 279 -19.61 -0.51 -13.16
CA VAL A 279 -18.96 0.25 -14.25
C VAL A 279 -18.65 1.66 -13.79
N SER A 280 -19.58 2.33 -13.10
CA SER A 280 -19.42 3.72 -12.63
C SER A 280 -18.16 3.95 -11.80
N SER A 281 -17.76 2.95 -11.02
CA SER A 281 -16.55 3.01 -10.19
C SER A 281 -15.24 2.84 -10.96
N LYS A 282 -15.28 2.43 -12.23
CA LYS A 282 -14.13 2.06 -13.06
C LYS A 282 -14.03 2.83 -14.37
N ILE A 283 -14.93 3.79 -14.64
CA ILE A 283 -14.98 4.55 -15.90
C ILE A 283 -13.61 5.15 -16.23
N GLY A 284 -13.07 5.99 -15.35
CA GLY A 284 -11.79 6.67 -15.60
C GLY A 284 -10.61 5.70 -15.77
N VAL A 285 -10.65 4.53 -15.11
CA VAL A 285 -9.63 3.49 -15.28
C VAL A 285 -9.74 2.85 -16.66
N ILE A 286 -10.95 2.45 -17.08
CA ILE A 286 -11.19 1.88 -18.41
C ILE A 286 -10.81 2.88 -19.49
N GLU A 287 -11.27 4.13 -19.39
CA GLU A 287 -10.96 5.16 -20.37
C GLU A 287 -9.46 5.40 -20.51
N SER A 288 -8.73 5.45 -19.39
CA SER A 288 -7.27 5.62 -19.40
C SER A 288 -6.56 4.42 -20.01
N LEU A 289 -7.02 3.20 -19.72
CA LEU A 289 -6.43 1.97 -20.25
C LEU A 289 -6.71 1.78 -21.74
N LEU A 290 -7.89 2.18 -22.23
CA LEU A 290 -8.22 2.15 -23.67
C LEU A 290 -7.28 3.02 -24.51
N GLU A 291 -6.61 4.02 -23.92
CA GLU A 291 -5.60 4.82 -24.61
C GLU A 291 -4.24 4.09 -24.73
N LYS A 292 -4.04 2.97 -24.02
CA LYS A 292 -2.70 2.44 -23.72
C LYS A 292 -2.56 0.95 -24.00
N CYS A 293 -3.54 0.14 -23.62
CA CYS A 293 -3.51 -1.32 -23.75
C CYS A 293 -3.85 -1.80 -25.17
N ASP A 294 -3.36 -2.99 -25.51
CA ASP A 294 -3.75 -3.72 -26.73
C ASP A 294 -4.99 -4.57 -26.47
N ILE A 295 -5.15 -5.05 -25.23
CA ILE A 295 -6.21 -5.96 -24.81
C ILE A 295 -6.80 -5.45 -23.48
N LEU A 296 -8.13 -5.36 -23.40
CA LEU A 296 -8.85 -5.00 -22.18
C LEU A 296 -9.84 -6.11 -21.83
N LEU A 297 -9.60 -6.85 -20.76
CA LEU A 297 -10.51 -7.86 -20.25
C LEU A 297 -11.36 -7.28 -19.14
N LEU A 298 -12.69 -7.39 -19.25
CA LEU A 298 -13.61 -6.98 -18.19
C LEU A 298 -14.17 -8.19 -17.45
N GLY A 299 -14.30 -8.11 -16.14
CA GLY A 299 -14.83 -9.19 -15.30
C GLY A 299 -15.66 -8.70 -14.11
N GLY A 300 -16.23 -9.63 -13.35
CA GLY A 300 -17.12 -9.31 -12.21
C GLY A 300 -18.51 -8.84 -12.65
N GLY A 301 -19.31 -8.33 -11.71
CA GLY A 301 -20.70 -7.94 -11.97
C GLY A 301 -20.88 -6.84 -13.02
N MET A 302 -19.86 -6.00 -13.23
CA MET A 302 -19.97 -4.90 -14.19
C MET A 302 -20.13 -5.36 -15.65
N ILE A 303 -19.76 -6.60 -15.99
CA ILE A 303 -19.91 -7.15 -17.35
C ILE A 303 -21.38 -7.22 -17.78
N PHE A 304 -22.32 -7.36 -16.83
CA PHE A 304 -23.74 -7.48 -17.17
C PHE A 304 -24.33 -6.17 -17.70
N THR A 305 -23.80 -5.02 -17.29
CA THR A 305 -24.13 -3.73 -17.94
C THR A 305 -23.67 -3.70 -19.40
N PHE A 306 -22.51 -4.29 -19.72
CA PHE A 306 -22.05 -4.39 -21.11
C PHE A 306 -22.86 -5.41 -21.93
N TYR A 307 -23.20 -6.57 -21.36
CA TYR A 307 -24.09 -7.53 -22.02
C TYR A 307 -25.47 -6.94 -22.30
N LYS A 308 -26.05 -6.24 -21.31
CA LYS A 308 -27.34 -5.56 -21.49
C LYS A 308 -27.26 -4.47 -22.56
N ALA A 309 -26.17 -3.69 -22.60
CA ALA A 309 -25.93 -2.69 -23.64
C ALA A 309 -25.78 -3.30 -25.05
N GLN A 310 -25.32 -4.56 -25.14
CA GLN A 310 -25.28 -5.34 -26.39
C GLN A 310 -26.62 -6.04 -26.72
N GLY A 311 -27.66 -5.83 -25.93
CA GLY A 311 -28.99 -6.42 -26.12
C GLY A 311 -29.15 -7.85 -25.58
N LEU A 312 -28.19 -8.36 -24.79
CA LEU A 312 -28.26 -9.69 -24.20
C LEU A 312 -29.13 -9.69 -22.93
N SER A 313 -29.84 -10.80 -22.70
CA SER A 313 -30.57 -11.02 -21.44
C SER A 313 -29.60 -11.35 -20.31
N VAL A 314 -29.77 -10.73 -19.16
CA VAL A 314 -28.86 -10.85 -18.00
C VAL A 314 -29.57 -11.32 -16.72
N GLY A 315 -30.86 -11.66 -16.79
CA GLY A 315 -31.64 -12.10 -15.64
C GLY A 315 -31.64 -11.08 -14.49
N SER A 316 -31.43 -11.55 -13.26
CA SER A 316 -31.32 -10.73 -12.04
C SER A 316 -29.91 -10.20 -11.76
N SER A 317 -29.00 -10.30 -12.73
CA SER A 317 -27.62 -9.84 -12.54
C SER A 317 -27.53 -8.32 -12.36
N LEU A 318 -26.45 -7.86 -11.74
CA LEU A 318 -26.24 -6.46 -11.42
C LEU A 318 -26.06 -5.61 -12.70
N VAL A 319 -26.98 -4.70 -12.97
CA VAL A 319 -26.93 -3.77 -14.11
C VAL A 319 -27.04 -2.33 -13.61
N GLU A 320 -26.21 -1.45 -14.17
CA GLU A 320 -26.35 0.00 -14.02
C GLU A 320 -27.10 0.53 -15.25
N GLU A 321 -28.44 0.58 -15.16
CA GLU A 321 -29.32 0.96 -16.28
C GLU A 321 -29.03 2.38 -16.80
N ASP A 322 -28.64 3.29 -15.91
CA ASP A 322 -28.24 4.67 -16.23
C ASP A 322 -26.82 4.78 -16.85
N LYS A 323 -26.16 3.64 -17.10
CA LYS A 323 -24.81 3.55 -17.66
C LYS A 323 -24.74 2.69 -18.93
N LEU A 324 -25.87 2.28 -19.50
CA LEU A 324 -25.89 1.51 -20.75
C LEU A 324 -25.30 2.27 -21.93
N GLU A 325 -25.67 3.55 -22.11
CA GLU A 325 -25.09 4.39 -23.17
C GLU A 325 -23.58 4.52 -23.03
N LEU A 326 -23.10 4.68 -21.79
CA LEU A 326 -21.68 4.72 -21.50
C LEU A 326 -21.00 3.40 -21.88
N ALA A 327 -21.55 2.25 -21.48
CA ALA A 327 -20.99 0.95 -21.85
C ALA A 327 -20.90 0.77 -23.37
N THR A 328 -21.95 1.18 -24.12
CA THR A 328 -21.94 1.20 -25.59
C THR A 328 -20.83 2.10 -26.13
N SER A 329 -20.67 3.30 -25.58
CA SER A 329 -19.61 4.23 -26.01
C SER A 329 -18.20 3.68 -25.76
N LEU A 330 -17.98 2.95 -24.66
CA LEU A 330 -16.70 2.33 -24.33
C LEU A 330 -16.35 1.19 -25.29
N LEU A 331 -17.34 0.37 -25.67
CA LEU A 331 -17.18 -0.67 -26.70
C LEU A 331 -16.82 -0.05 -28.06
N ALA A 332 -17.51 1.03 -28.45
CA ALA A 332 -17.21 1.76 -29.69
C ALA A 332 -15.81 2.39 -29.67
N LYS A 333 -15.42 2.99 -28.54
CA LYS A 333 -14.09 3.58 -28.33
C LYS A 333 -12.98 2.54 -28.43
N ALA A 334 -13.17 1.36 -27.83
CA ALA A 334 -12.23 0.25 -27.94
C ALA A 334 -12.03 -0.17 -29.40
N LYS A 335 -13.13 -0.36 -30.14
CA LYS A 335 -13.08 -0.68 -31.58
C LYS A 335 -12.37 0.40 -32.39
N ALA A 336 -12.67 1.68 -32.15
CA ALA A 336 -12.04 2.80 -32.85
C ALA A 336 -10.52 2.89 -32.60
N LYS A 337 -10.05 2.42 -31.43
CA LYS A 337 -8.63 2.41 -31.06
C LYS A 337 -7.90 1.10 -31.41
N GLY A 338 -8.61 0.11 -31.96
CA GLY A 338 -8.04 -1.21 -32.22
C GLY A 338 -7.71 -2.00 -30.95
N VAL A 339 -8.33 -1.66 -29.81
CA VAL A 339 -8.16 -2.39 -28.56
C VAL A 339 -9.10 -3.60 -28.54
N SER A 340 -8.55 -4.78 -28.27
CA SER A 340 -9.32 -6.01 -28.09
C SER A 340 -10.03 -5.99 -26.72
N LEU A 341 -11.23 -5.43 -26.66
CA LEU A 341 -12.07 -5.47 -25.46
C LEU A 341 -12.79 -6.82 -25.37
N LEU A 342 -12.40 -7.63 -24.38
CA LEU A 342 -12.90 -8.98 -24.15
C LEU A 342 -13.84 -9.01 -22.95
N LEU A 343 -15.02 -9.57 -23.16
CA LEU A 343 -15.96 -9.96 -22.11
C LEU A 343 -15.94 -11.50 -21.98
N PRO A 344 -16.28 -12.06 -20.81
CA PRO A 344 -16.38 -13.51 -20.64
C PRO A 344 -17.34 -14.13 -21.67
N THR A 345 -17.06 -15.35 -22.11
CA THR A 345 -17.97 -16.10 -23.01
C THR A 345 -18.96 -16.95 -22.26
N ASP A 346 -18.80 -17.05 -20.95
CA ASP A 346 -19.60 -17.83 -20.04
C ASP A 346 -19.57 -17.19 -18.64
N VAL A 347 -20.59 -17.52 -17.85
CA VAL A 347 -20.71 -17.08 -16.47
C VAL A 347 -21.29 -18.22 -15.64
N VAL A 348 -20.92 -18.26 -14.36
CA VAL A 348 -21.60 -19.11 -13.38
C VAL A 348 -22.82 -18.35 -12.87
N VAL A 349 -24.01 -18.89 -13.09
CA VAL A 349 -25.27 -18.34 -12.56
C VAL A 349 -25.72 -19.17 -11.37
N ALA A 350 -26.39 -18.52 -10.42
CA ALA A 350 -26.91 -19.15 -9.21
C ALA A 350 -28.36 -18.71 -8.94
N ASP A 351 -29.11 -19.53 -8.21
CA ASP A 351 -30.49 -19.21 -7.78
C ASP A 351 -30.54 -18.19 -6.63
N LYS A 352 -29.47 -18.09 -5.83
CA LYS A 352 -29.31 -17.12 -4.72
C LYS A 352 -27.86 -16.70 -4.52
N PHE A 353 -27.65 -15.58 -3.83
CA PHE A 353 -26.32 -15.10 -3.44
C PHE A 353 -25.92 -15.66 -2.07
N ALA A 354 -25.56 -16.94 -2.02
CA ALA A 354 -25.15 -17.64 -0.80
C ALA A 354 -24.14 -18.77 -1.10
N PRO A 355 -23.29 -19.17 -0.13
CA PRO A 355 -22.32 -20.26 -0.34
C PRO A 355 -22.95 -21.61 -0.72
N ASP A 356 -24.22 -21.82 -0.36
CA ASP A 356 -24.99 -23.04 -0.60
C ASP A 356 -25.94 -22.95 -1.81
N ALA A 357 -25.73 -21.98 -2.69
CA ALA A 357 -26.58 -21.77 -3.86
C ALA A 357 -26.42 -22.88 -4.91
N ASN A 358 -27.52 -23.22 -5.59
CA ASN A 358 -27.45 -24.09 -6.76
C ASN A 358 -26.87 -23.28 -7.91
N SER A 359 -25.79 -23.77 -8.54
CA SER A 359 -25.10 -23.06 -9.61
C SER A 359 -24.99 -23.88 -10.89
N LYS A 360 -24.95 -23.18 -12.02
CA LYS A 360 -24.69 -23.77 -13.34
C LYS A 360 -23.91 -22.79 -14.22
N VAL A 361 -23.18 -23.31 -15.21
CA VAL A 361 -22.52 -22.49 -16.22
C VAL A 361 -23.53 -22.11 -17.30
N SER A 362 -23.56 -20.83 -17.67
CA SER A 362 -24.36 -20.27 -18.76
C SER A 362 -23.46 -19.61 -19.79
N LEU A 363 -23.62 -19.95 -21.06
CA LEU A 363 -22.83 -19.39 -22.14
C LEU A 363 -23.40 -18.04 -22.62
N TYR A 364 -22.54 -17.05 -22.80
CA TYR A 364 -22.79 -15.78 -23.47
C TYR A 364 -21.93 -15.75 -24.74
N LEU A 365 -22.46 -16.31 -25.83
CA LEU A 365 -21.77 -16.25 -27.12
C LEU A 365 -22.00 -14.87 -27.73
N SER A 366 -20.94 -14.08 -27.89
CA SER A 366 -20.98 -12.90 -28.73
C SER A 366 -21.28 -13.32 -30.18
N HIS A 367 -22.01 -12.49 -30.93
CA HIS A 367 -22.44 -12.78 -32.30
C HIS A 367 -21.27 -13.10 -33.26
N LEU A 368 -20.02 -12.77 -32.88
CA LEU A 368 -18.82 -13.09 -33.67
C LEU A 368 -18.48 -14.59 -33.66
N ALA A 369 -18.81 -15.33 -32.60
CA ALA A 369 -18.57 -16.78 -32.53
C ALA A 369 -19.59 -17.59 -33.34
N ILE A 370 -20.78 -17.04 -33.59
CA ILE A 370 -21.83 -17.70 -34.38
C ILE A 370 -21.44 -17.75 -35.86
N ALA A 371 -20.73 -16.74 -36.38
CA ALA A 371 -20.26 -16.72 -37.76
C ALA A 371 -19.22 -17.82 -38.07
N LEU A 372 -18.37 -18.19 -37.10
CA LEU A 372 -17.35 -19.24 -37.28
C LEU A 372 -17.90 -20.66 -37.11
N LYS A 373 -19.02 -20.83 -36.39
CA LYS A 373 -19.68 -22.13 -36.21
C LYS A 373 -20.63 -22.51 -37.35
N MET A 374 -20.99 -21.57 -38.23
CA MET A 374 -21.81 -21.81 -39.42
C MET A 374 -20.99 -22.01 -40.71
N SER A 375 -19.65 -22.11 -40.60
CA SER A 375 -18.76 -22.33 -41.74
C SER A 375 -17.83 -23.54 -41.59
N LEU A 376 -18.17 -24.49 -40.71
CA LEU A 376 -17.51 -25.80 -40.59
C LEU A 376 -18.51 -26.93 -40.78
#